data_AF-A0A9D8T5E2-F1
#
_entry.id   AF-A0A9D8T5E2-F1
#
_cell.length_a   1.000
_cell.length_b   1.000
_cell.length_c   1.000
_cell.angle_alpha   90.00
_cell.angle_beta   90.00
_cell.angle_gamma   90.00
#
_symmetry.space_group_name_H-M   'P 1'
#
loop_
_entity.id
_entity.type
_entity.pdbx_description
1 polymer ?
#
loop_
_entity_poly.entity_id
_entity_poly.type
_entity_poly.pdbx_seq_one_letter_code
_entity_poly.pdbx_strand_id
1 'polypeptide(L)'
;PPEYKEEMLKNNSRALELCGECGAKTLTIHVGDNICRNADFDLQKSHDWLDATLEKLIPVAEKNKVVLCIENIIAPTDQPDELLRCFAKFPSPYFGCCYDSGHANVMENFPGKDPQRLCSWIKDTLWQGNPKYYDGDTITALLPHIVTCHLHDNDGYEDQHLPPGRGTVKWDHVLSSLEQAPRLLTIQNEANALRDGGTSIAAMHEAFRKVGFQ
;
A
#
# COMPACT_ATOMS: atom_id res chain seq x y z
N PRO A 1 -8.85 14.09 -7.91
CA PRO A 1 -9.30 15.14 -8.87
C PRO A 1 -9.22 16.54 -8.25
N PRO A 2 -8.94 17.60 -9.03
CA PRO A 2 -8.78 18.97 -8.54
C PRO A 2 -9.95 19.47 -7.68
N GLU A 3 -11.17 19.11 -8.04
CA GLU A 3 -12.41 19.54 -7.39
C GLU A 3 -12.56 18.98 -5.96
N TYR A 4 -11.94 17.84 -5.66
CA TYR A 4 -11.94 17.24 -4.32
C TYR A 4 -10.66 17.53 -3.54
N LYS A 5 -9.68 18.24 -4.12
CA LYS A 5 -8.35 18.40 -3.51
C LYS A 5 -8.42 19.06 -2.13
N GLU A 6 -9.18 20.14 -2.00
CA GLU A 6 -9.32 20.87 -0.73
C GLU A 6 -10.03 20.03 0.33
N GLU A 7 -11.08 19.32 -0.06
CA GLU A 7 -11.83 18.44 0.83
C GLU A 7 -10.98 17.24 1.29
N MET A 8 -10.27 16.58 0.38
CA MET A 8 -9.36 15.48 0.73
C MET A 8 -8.24 15.97 1.65
N LEU A 9 -7.65 17.14 1.39
CA LEU A 9 -6.63 17.72 2.26
C LEU A 9 -7.18 17.98 3.66
N LYS A 10 -8.39 18.56 3.75
CA LYS A 10 -9.07 18.82 5.02
C LYS A 10 -9.35 17.53 5.78
N ASN A 11 -9.89 16.51 5.11
CA ASN A 11 -10.26 15.24 5.73
C ASN A 11 -9.03 14.47 6.23
N ASN A 12 -7.97 14.41 5.43
CA ASN A 12 -6.71 13.77 5.83
C ASN A 12 -6.01 14.53 6.97
N SER A 13 -6.05 15.87 6.94
CA SER A 13 -5.52 16.68 8.05
C SER A 13 -6.28 16.39 9.35
N ARG A 14 -7.62 16.34 9.28
CA ARG A 14 -8.43 16.01 10.45
C ARG A 14 -8.22 14.57 10.93
N ALA A 15 -8.02 13.63 10.02
CA ALA A 15 -7.68 12.25 10.37
C ALA A 15 -6.35 12.17 11.13
N LEU A 16 -5.31 12.87 10.68
CA LEU A 16 -4.02 12.95 11.38
C LEU A 16 -4.15 13.54 12.79
N GLU A 17 -4.93 14.60 12.95
CA GLU A 17 -5.22 15.18 14.27
C GLU A 17 -5.93 14.18 15.19
N LEU A 18 -6.98 13.53 14.70
CA LEU A 18 -7.73 12.52 15.46
C LEU A 18 -6.85 11.32 15.83
N CYS A 19 -5.99 10.87 14.92
CA CYS A 19 -5.00 9.83 15.21
C CYS A 19 -4.09 10.25 16.37
N GLY A 20 -3.59 11.49 16.36
CA GLY A 20 -2.77 12.04 17.44
C GLY A 20 -3.52 12.13 18.77
N GLU A 21 -4.76 12.63 18.75
CA GLU A 21 -5.66 12.73 19.92
C GLU A 21 -5.93 11.34 20.54
N CYS A 22 -6.13 10.31 19.70
CA CYS A 22 -6.39 8.93 20.12
C CYS A 22 -5.11 8.12 20.44
N GLY A 23 -3.93 8.69 20.24
CA GLY A 23 -2.65 8.02 20.49
C GLY A 23 -2.21 7.02 19.40
N ALA A 24 -2.91 6.96 18.27
CA ALA A 24 -2.47 6.20 17.10
C ALA A 24 -1.14 6.75 16.56
N LYS A 25 -0.32 5.87 15.98
CA LYS A 25 1.05 6.21 15.54
C LYS A 25 1.20 6.40 14.05
N THR A 26 0.28 5.84 13.28
CA THR A 26 0.34 5.83 11.81
C THR A 26 -1.03 6.19 11.25
N LEU A 27 -1.03 6.81 10.08
CA LEU A 27 -2.21 6.94 9.22
C LEU A 27 -1.80 6.50 7.82
N THR A 28 -2.41 5.43 7.32
CA THR A 28 -2.25 4.98 5.93
C THR A 28 -3.23 5.71 5.03
N ILE A 29 -2.76 6.14 3.85
CA ILE A 29 -3.59 6.70 2.79
C ILE A 29 -3.23 6.03 1.46
N HIS A 30 -4.23 5.94 0.57
CA HIS A 30 -4.02 5.66 -0.85
C HIS A 30 -3.85 6.97 -1.60
N VAL A 31 -3.05 6.97 -2.66
CA VAL A 31 -2.99 8.10 -3.57
C VAL A 31 -3.46 7.70 -4.96
N GLY A 32 -4.31 8.51 -5.57
CA GLY A 32 -4.53 8.41 -7.01
C GLY A 32 -5.47 7.30 -7.55
N ASP A 33 -6.01 6.40 -6.72
CA ASP A 33 -6.92 5.34 -7.17
C ASP A 33 -8.05 5.80 -8.11
N ASN A 34 -8.72 6.89 -7.74
CA ASN A 34 -9.86 7.40 -8.50
C ASN A 34 -9.43 8.13 -9.78
N ILE A 35 -8.23 8.73 -9.82
CA ILE A 35 -7.76 9.46 -11.01
C ILE A 35 -7.21 8.51 -12.07
N CYS A 36 -6.69 7.35 -11.69
CA CYS A 36 -6.21 6.33 -12.63
C CYS A 36 -7.35 5.78 -13.51
N ARG A 37 -8.59 5.85 -13.02
CA ARG A 37 -9.81 5.41 -13.72
C ARG A 37 -10.29 6.40 -14.78
N ASN A 38 -9.77 7.62 -14.79
CA ASN A 38 -10.16 8.65 -15.75
C ASN A 38 -9.44 8.42 -17.08
N ALA A 39 -10.17 8.53 -18.20
CA ALA A 39 -9.62 8.30 -19.53
C ALA A 39 -8.48 9.28 -19.91
N ASP A 40 -8.44 10.45 -19.28
CA ASP A 40 -7.43 11.49 -19.42
C ASP A 40 -6.38 11.47 -18.29
N PHE A 41 -6.22 10.32 -17.63
CA PHE A 41 -5.18 10.10 -16.62
C PHE A 41 -3.79 10.47 -17.14
N ASP A 42 -3.09 11.27 -16.34
CA ASP A 42 -1.74 11.74 -16.60
C ASP A 42 -0.95 11.60 -15.29
N LEU A 43 0.04 10.72 -15.31
CA LEU A 43 0.86 10.41 -14.15
C LEU A 43 1.64 11.64 -13.67
N GLN A 44 2.13 12.50 -14.58
CA GLN A 44 2.87 13.70 -14.18
C GLN A 44 1.96 14.71 -13.48
N LYS A 45 0.72 14.89 -13.97
CA LYS A 45 -0.27 15.74 -13.25
C LYS A 45 -0.61 15.17 -11.88
N SER A 46 -0.69 13.85 -11.75
CA SER A 46 -0.86 13.18 -10.46
C SER A 46 0.28 13.54 -9.50
N HIS A 47 1.53 13.51 -9.97
CA HIS A 47 2.70 13.88 -9.17
C HIS A 47 2.60 15.30 -8.65
N ASP A 48 2.26 16.27 -9.51
CA ASP A 48 2.13 17.67 -9.12
C ASP A 48 1.05 17.87 -8.04
N TRP A 49 -0.06 17.14 -8.14
CA TRP A 49 -1.13 17.20 -7.14
C TRP A 49 -0.75 16.53 -5.83
N LEU A 50 -0.07 15.39 -5.89
CA LEU A 50 0.39 14.65 -4.73
C LEU A 50 1.45 15.45 -3.98
N ASP A 51 2.45 15.97 -4.68
CA ASP A 51 3.54 16.76 -4.09
C ASP A 51 2.98 17.99 -3.37
N ALA A 52 2.08 18.74 -4.00
CA ALA A 52 1.42 19.89 -3.37
C ALA A 52 0.50 19.50 -2.18
N THR A 53 0.08 18.24 -2.09
CA THR A 53 -0.69 17.71 -0.96
C THR A 53 0.23 17.29 0.18
N LEU A 54 1.33 16.61 -0.13
CA LEU A 54 2.35 16.17 0.84
C LEU A 54 3.05 17.34 1.50
N GLU A 55 3.35 18.42 0.76
CA GLU A 55 3.86 19.68 1.31
C GLU A 55 3.02 20.24 2.47
N LYS A 56 1.72 19.91 2.48
CA LYS A 56 0.77 20.38 3.50
C LYS A 56 0.49 19.33 4.57
N LEU A 57 0.37 18.05 4.19
CA LEU A 57 0.02 16.98 5.14
C LEU A 57 1.19 16.56 6.02
N ILE A 58 2.43 16.55 5.51
CA ILE A 58 3.59 16.12 6.32
C ILE A 58 3.77 17.02 7.55
N PRO A 59 3.70 18.36 7.47
CA PRO A 59 3.74 19.21 8.67
C PRO A 59 2.61 18.92 9.68
N VAL A 60 1.42 18.51 9.21
CA VAL A 60 0.31 18.12 10.09
C VAL A 60 0.63 16.80 10.78
N ALA A 61 1.23 15.84 10.06
CA ALA A 61 1.69 14.56 10.60
C ALA A 61 2.75 14.77 11.70
N GLU A 62 3.75 15.62 11.42
CA GLU A 62 4.81 16.01 12.36
C GLU A 62 4.25 16.65 13.63
N LYS A 63 3.35 17.65 13.49
CA LYS A 63 2.72 18.35 14.61
C LYS A 63 1.97 17.39 15.54
N ASN A 64 1.28 16.41 14.97
CA ASN A 64 0.46 15.45 15.71
C ASN A 64 1.23 14.19 16.13
N LYS A 65 2.51 14.07 15.74
CA LYS A 65 3.38 12.92 16.00
C LYS A 65 2.80 11.60 15.47
N VAL A 66 2.17 11.67 14.30
CA VAL A 66 1.61 10.54 13.56
C VAL A 66 2.41 10.40 12.27
N VAL A 67 2.83 9.19 11.92
CA VAL A 67 3.53 8.95 10.64
C VAL A 67 2.50 8.80 9.53
N LEU A 68 2.52 9.71 8.56
CA LEU A 68 1.74 9.58 7.34
C LEU A 68 2.38 8.50 6.46
N CYS A 69 1.61 7.48 6.10
CA CYS A 69 2.06 6.35 5.31
C CYS A 69 1.32 6.33 3.98
N ILE A 70 2.04 6.32 2.85
CA ILE A 70 1.44 5.96 1.55
C ILE A 70 1.59 4.45 1.38
N GLU A 71 0.50 3.82 0.99
CA GLU A 71 0.47 2.39 0.71
C GLU A 71 0.95 2.08 -0.71
N ASN A 72 1.77 1.03 -0.90
CA ASN A 72 1.94 0.50 -2.25
C ASN A 72 0.66 -0.19 -2.67
N ILE A 73 0.04 0.29 -3.74
CA ILE A 73 -1.20 -0.29 -4.28
C ILE A 73 -1.01 -0.77 -5.71
N ILE A 74 -2.07 -1.33 -6.28
CA ILE A 74 -2.09 -1.94 -7.62
C ILE A 74 -2.30 -0.87 -8.72
N ALA A 75 -2.28 0.42 -8.37
CA ALA A 75 -2.44 1.51 -9.31
C ALA A 75 -1.09 2.00 -9.87
N PRO A 76 -1.10 2.71 -11.03
CA PRO A 76 0.08 3.37 -11.57
C PRO A 76 0.75 4.39 -10.64
N THR A 77 0.01 4.98 -9.70
CA THR A 77 0.44 6.14 -8.90
C THR A 77 1.27 5.79 -7.67
N ASP A 78 1.31 4.52 -7.28
CA ASP A 78 1.85 4.06 -6.00
C ASP A 78 2.72 2.81 -6.17
N GLN A 79 3.23 2.61 -7.40
CA GLN A 79 4.29 1.65 -7.65
C GLN A 79 5.53 2.02 -6.83
N PRO A 80 6.43 1.06 -6.55
CA PRO A 80 7.58 1.30 -5.68
C PRO A 80 8.44 2.50 -6.12
N ASP A 81 8.65 2.68 -7.42
CA ASP A 81 9.40 3.82 -7.96
C ASP A 81 8.73 5.17 -7.65
N GLU A 82 7.40 5.24 -7.66
CA GLU A 82 6.66 6.46 -7.34
C GLU A 82 6.69 6.79 -5.86
N LEU A 83 6.65 5.77 -4.99
CA LEU A 83 6.81 5.97 -3.56
C LEU A 83 8.24 6.41 -3.21
N LEU A 84 9.24 5.79 -3.83
CA LEU A 84 10.65 6.18 -3.67
C LEU A 84 10.89 7.64 -4.12
N ARG A 85 10.25 8.07 -5.21
CA ARG A 85 10.25 9.48 -5.65
C ARG A 85 9.71 10.40 -4.55
N CYS A 86 8.58 10.06 -3.93
CA CYS A 86 8.01 10.83 -2.82
C CYS A 86 8.95 10.89 -1.62
N PHE A 87 9.54 9.78 -1.19
CA PHE A 87 10.44 9.75 -0.04
C PHE A 87 11.74 10.50 -0.26
N ALA A 88 12.28 10.47 -1.49
CA ALA A 88 13.45 11.25 -1.86
C ALA A 88 13.15 12.77 -1.84
N LYS A 89 11.96 13.17 -2.28
CA LYS A 89 11.55 14.58 -2.32
C LYS A 89 11.18 15.14 -0.95
N PHE A 90 10.55 14.33 -0.10
CA PHE A 90 10.03 14.75 1.21
C PHE A 90 10.65 13.94 2.37
N PRO A 91 11.92 14.16 2.71
CA PRO A 91 12.55 13.47 3.82
C PRO A 91 11.94 13.94 5.16
N SER A 92 11.21 13.06 5.83
CA SER A 92 10.68 13.30 7.18
C SER A 92 10.58 11.99 7.99
N PRO A 93 10.89 12.00 9.30
CA PRO A 93 10.64 10.84 10.15
C PRO A 93 9.14 10.54 10.34
N TYR A 94 8.26 11.49 10.01
CA TYR A 94 6.80 11.35 10.05
C TYR A 94 6.17 11.11 8.68
N PHE A 95 6.98 10.71 7.70
CA PHE A 95 6.52 10.24 6.40
C PHE A 95 7.15 8.88 6.05
N GLY A 96 6.36 7.94 5.58
CA GLY A 96 6.80 6.58 5.30
C GLY A 96 5.83 5.78 4.43
N CYS A 97 5.99 4.47 4.47
CA CYS A 97 5.25 3.53 3.65
C CYS A 97 4.39 2.60 4.52
N CYS A 98 3.17 2.34 4.05
CA CYS A 98 2.44 1.13 4.40
C CYS A 98 2.79 0.06 3.35
N TYR A 99 3.50 -0.98 3.76
CA TYR A 99 3.76 -2.10 2.84
C TYR A 99 2.54 -3.02 2.79
N ASP A 100 1.94 -3.17 1.61
CA ASP A 100 0.92 -4.18 1.36
C ASP A 100 1.50 -5.39 0.60
N SER A 101 1.40 -6.58 1.21
CA SER A 101 1.96 -7.81 0.67
C SER A 101 1.20 -8.33 -0.54
N GLY A 102 -0.12 -8.17 -0.57
CA GLY A 102 -0.95 -8.65 -1.66
C GLY A 102 -0.79 -7.77 -2.90
N HIS A 103 -0.77 -6.45 -2.74
CA HIS A 103 -0.53 -5.51 -3.83
C HIS A 103 0.84 -5.72 -4.46
N ALA A 104 1.89 -5.91 -3.64
CA ALA A 104 3.22 -6.25 -4.13
C ALA A 104 3.21 -7.55 -4.95
N ASN A 105 2.56 -8.61 -4.46
CA ASN A 105 2.48 -9.88 -5.19
C ASN A 105 1.75 -9.77 -6.55
N VAL A 106 0.73 -8.90 -6.64
CA VAL A 106 0.04 -8.61 -7.90
C VAL A 106 0.91 -7.80 -8.86
N MET A 107 1.67 -6.82 -8.37
CA MET A 107 2.40 -5.87 -9.22
C MET A 107 3.85 -6.25 -9.51
N GLU A 108 4.46 -7.13 -8.73
CA GLU A 108 5.79 -7.64 -9.03
C GLU A 108 5.78 -8.55 -10.26
N ASN A 109 6.83 -8.37 -11.07
CA ASN A 109 7.11 -9.25 -12.19
C ASN A 109 7.72 -10.56 -11.68
N PHE A 110 7.33 -11.69 -12.27
CA PHE A 110 7.97 -12.98 -12.00
C PHE A 110 8.00 -13.85 -13.25
N PRO A 111 8.95 -14.81 -13.35
CA PRO A 111 9.03 -15.70 -14.50
C PRO A 111 7.72 -16.42 -14.77
N GLY A 112 7.13 -16.19 -15.95
CA GLY A 112 5.88 -16.82 -16.37
C GLY A 112 4.61 -16.11 -15.89
N LYS A 113 4.69 -14.88 -15.34
CA LYS A 113 3.51 -14.05 -15.08
C LYS A 113 2.80 -13.76 -16.40
N ASP A 114 1.52 -14.12 -16.48
CA ASP A 114 0.70 -13.91 -17.68
C ASP A 114 -0.18 -12.66 -17.52
N PRO A 115 0.08 -11.57 -18.26
CA PRO A 115 -0.72 -10.35 -18.17
C PRO A 115 -2.20 -10.55 -18.51
N GLN A 116 -2.55 -11.62 -19.24
CA GLN A 116 -3.93 -11.91 -19.61
C GLN A 116 -4.77 -12.42 -18.44
N ARG A 117 -4.12 -12.97 -17.40
CA ARG A 117 -4.79 -13.47 -16.19
C ARG A 117 -5.12 -12.37 -15.18
N LEU A 118 -4.52 -11.20 -15.30
CA LEU A 118 -4.81 -10.06 -14.44
C LEU A 118 -6.29 -9.70 -14.55
N CYS A 119 -6.96 -9.51 -13.40
CA CYS A 119 -8.39 -9.22 -13.40
C CYS A 119 -8.70 -7.93 -14.18
N SER A 120 -9.87 -7.85 -14.81
CA SER A 120 -10.23 -6.73 -15.69
C SER A 120 -10.26 -5.38 -14.98
N TRP A 121 -10.60 -5.37 -13.69
CA TRP A 121 -10.55 -4.15 -12.88
C TRP A 121 -9.14 -3.56 -12.85
N ILE A 122 -8.14 -4.39 -12.55
CA ILE A 122 -6.75 -3.93 -12.53
C ILE A 122 -6.31 -3.59 -13.96
N LYS A 123 -6.39 -4.55 -14.87
CA LYS A 123 -5.83 -4.42 -16.23
C LYS A 123 -6.48 -3.30 -17.02
N ASP A 124 -7.81 -3.29 -17.10
CA ASP A 124 -8.56 -2.43 -18.02
C ASP A 124 -8.98 -1.12 -17.35
N THR A 125 -9.27 -1.11 -16.05
CA THR A 125 -9.75 0.09 -15.35
C THR A 125 -8.62 0.93 -14.75
N LEU A 126 -7.67 0.31 -14.02
CA LEU A 126 -6.55 1.06 -13.42
C LEU A 126 -5.43 1.33 -14.42
N TRP A 127 -5.14 0.35 -15.28
CA TRP A 127 -4.00 0.36 -16.20
C TRP A 127 -4.36 0.60 -17.67
N GLN A 128 -5.64 0.80 -17.98
CA GLN A 128 -6.13 1.12 -19.33
C GLN A 128 -5.64 0.14 -20.41
N GLY A 129 -5.55 -1.14 -20.05
CA GLY A 129 -5.11 -2.22 -20.92
C GLY A 129 -3.59 -2.39 -21.02
N ASN A 130 -2.79 -1.58 -20.32
CA ASN A 130 -1.33 -1.60 -20.37
C ASN A 130 -0.69 -1.65 -18.98
N PRO A 131 -0.85 -2.77 -18.24
CA PRO A 131 -0.26 -2.92 -16.91
C PRO A 131 1.27 -2.87 -16.99
N LYS A 132 1.89 -2.13 -16.06
CA LYS A 132 3.34 -2.12 -15.88
C LYS A 132 3.66 -2.79 -14.55
N TYR A 133 4.40 -3.88 -14.62
CA TYR A 133 4.88 -4.58 -13.44
C TYR A 133 6.19 -3.99 -12.95
N TYR A 134 6.41 -4.08 -11.63
CA TYR A 134 7.67 -3.71 -11.02
C TYR A 134 8.70 -4.83 -11.25
N ASP A 135 9.82 -4.50 -11.91
CA ASP A 135 10.91 -5.43 -12.19
C ASP A 135 11.96 -5.39 -11.06
N GLY A 136 11.50 -5.66 -9.85
CA GLY A 136 12.29 -5.60 -8.63
C GLY A 136 11.59 -6.28 -7.47
N ASP A 137 12.15 -6.10 -6.27
CA ASP A 137 11.62 -6.62 -5.01
C ASP A 137 11.06 -5.45 -4.20
N THR A 138 9.74 -5.36 -4.13
CA THR A 138 9.02 -4.21 -3.54
C THR A 138 9.37 -4.04 -2.08
N ILE A 139 9.36 -5.13 -1.30
CA ILE A 139 9.59 -5.03 0.14
C ILE A 139 11.03 -4.62 0.43
N THR A 140 12.00 -5.14 -0.34
CA THR A 140 13.40 -4.74 -0.22
C THR A 140 13.60 -3.27 -0.62
N ALA A 141 13.00 -2.83 -1.73
CA ALA A 141 13.12 -1.45 -2.20
C ALA A 141 12.55 -0.44 -1.20
N LEU A 142 11.39 -0.75 -0.62
CA LEU A 142 10.69 0.14 0.31
C LEU A 142 11.15 -0.01 1.77
N LEU A 143 11.95 -1.04 2.09
CA LEU A 143 12.35 -1.42 3.46
C LEU A 143 12.75 -0.25 4.38
N PRO A 144 13.59 0.71 3.95
CA PRO A 144 14.00 1.82 4.81
C PRO A 144 12.85 2.77 5.20
N HIS A 145 11.74 2.70 4.47
CA HIS A 145 10.58 3.57 4.61
C HIS A 145 9.35 2.87 5.19
N ILE A 146 9.36 1.54 5.34
CA ILE A 146 8.24 0.77 5.89
C ILE A 146 8.04 1.12 7.37
N VAL A 147 6.84 1.59 7.69
CA VAL A 147 6.43 1.98 9.05
C VAL A 147 5.23 1.16 9.52
N THR A 148 4.36 0.76 8.60
CA THR A 148 3.25 -0.16 8.88
C THR A 148 3.10 -1.14 7.72
N CYS A 149 2.35 -2.21 7.92
CA CYS A 149 2.05 -3.18 6.86
C CYS A 149 0.59 -3.59 6.86
N HIS A 150 0.07 -3.88 5.68
CA HIS A 150 -1.18 -4.61 5.44
C HIS A 150 -0.84 -5.99 4.89
N LEU A 151 -1.20 -7.03 5.63
CA LEU A 151 -0.82 -8.39 5.31
C LEU A 151 -2.03 -9.23 4.93
N HIS A 152 -1.97 -9.77 3.71
CA HIS A 152 -2.90 -10.73 3.13
C HIS A 152 -2.26 -11.41 1.92
N ASP A 153 -2.91 -12.44 1.40
CA ASP A 153 -2.40 -13.29 0.32
C ASP A 153 -3.28 -13.23 -0.93
N ASN A 154 -2.72 -13.59 -2.08
CA ASN A 154 -3.46 -13.74 -3.33
C ASN A 154 -2.67 -14.57 -4.36
N ASP A 155 -3.29 -14.86 -5.49
CA ASP A 155 -2.72 -15.65 -6.58
C ASP A 155 -1.75 -14.88 -7.51
N GLY A 156 -1.52 -13.60 -7.23
CA GLY A 156 -0.67 -12.70 -8.03
C GLY A 156 -1.37 -12.04 -9.22
N TYR A 157 -2.69 -12.19 -9.35
CA TYR A 157 -3.49 -11.67 -10.47
C TYR A 157 -4.75 -10.91 -10.05
N GLU A 158 -5.19 -11.06 -8.81
CA GLU A 158 -6.29 -10.28 -8.23
C GLU A 158 -6.00 -9.95 -6.76
N ASP A 159 -6.56 -8.84 -6.30
CA ASP A 159 -6.48 -8.42 -4.92
C ASP A 159 -7.49 -9.20 -4.03
N GLN A 160 -7.21 -10.49 -3.83
CA GLN A 160 -8.19 -11.41 -3.26
C GLN A 160 -8.37 -11.24 -1.74
N HIS A 161 -7.39 -10.65 -1.04
CA HIS A 161 -7.33 -10.57 0.42
C HIS A 161 -7.51 -11.93 1.11
N LEU A 162 -6.83 -12.96 0.62
CA LEU A 162 -6.90 -14.30 1.22
C LEU A 162 -6.12 -14.35 2.54
N PRO A 163 -6.50 -15.25 3.46
CA PRO A 163 -5.64 -15.60 4.59
C PRO A 163 -4.23 -16.04 4.13
N PRO A 164 -3.16 -15.70 4.88
CA PRO A 164 -1.80 -16.15 4.57
C PRO A 164 -1.67 -17.65 4.31
N GLY A 165 -0.90 -18.01 3.28
CA GLY A 165 -0.66 -19.39 2.86
C GLY A 165 -1.73 -19.97 1.95
N ARG A 166 -2.71 -19.16 1.51
CA ARG A 166 -3.72 -19.57 0.52
C ARG A 166 -3.47 -19.02 -0.88
N GLY A 167 -2.49 -18.15 -1.03
CA GLY A 167 -2.08 -17.61 -2.31
C GLY A 167 -0.64 -17.97 -2.64
N THR A 168 0.09 -16.99 -3.14
CA THR A 168 1.43 -17.12 -3.73
C THR A 168 2.43 -16.13 -3.16
N VAL A 169 2.02 -15.29 -2.19
CA VAL A 169 2.94 -14.40 -1.47
C VAL A 169 4.06 -15.24 -0.84
N LYS A 170 5.30 -14.79 -1.05
CA LYS A 170 6.50 -15.44 -0.50
C LYS A 170 6.70 -15.05 0.97
N TRP A 171 5.91 -15.64 1.86
CA TRP A 171 5.85 -15.24 3.26
C TRP A 171 7.18 -15.31 4.02
N ASP A 172 8.03 -16.31 3.76
CA ASP A 172 9.37 -16.39 4.38
C ASP A 172 10.21 -15.14 4.06
N HIS A 173 10.13 -14.65 2.81
CA HIS A 173 10.82 -13.44 2.37
C HIS A 173 10.21 -12.18 3.03
N VAL A 174 8.89 -12.08 3.04
CA VAL A 174 8.17 -10.97 3.70
C VAL A 174 8.56 -10.87 5.16
N LEU A 175 8.48 -11.98 5.90
CA LEU A 175 8.84 -12.02 7.33
C LEU A 175 10.30 -11.62 7.58
N SER A 176 11.23 -12.29 6.90
CA SER A 176 12.66 -12.01 7.08
C SER A 176 13.04 -10.56 6.74
N SER A 177 12.33 -9.94 5.80
CA SER A 177 12.51 -8.53 5.45
C SER A 177 11.90 -7.62 6.51
N LEU A 178 10.68 -7.86 6.97
CA LEU A 178 10.03 -7.05 8.01
C LEU A 178 10.76 -7.08 9.35
N GLU A 179 11.40 -8.20 9.72
CA GLU A 179 12.28 -8.27 10.90
C GLU A 179 13.46 -7.29 10.82
N GLN A 180 13.88 -6.91 9.62
CA GLN A 180 14.97 -5.97 9.36
C GLN A 180 14.47 -4.53 9.11
N ALA A 181 13.16 -4.29 9.09
CA ALA A 181 12.60 -2.98 8.81
C ALA A 181 12.86 -2.00 9.97
N PRO A 182 13.70 -0.97 9.78
CA PRO A 182 14.22 -0.15 10.89
C PRO A 182 13.19 0.79 11.51
N ARG A 183 12.05 1.00 10.84
CA ARG A 183 10.99 1.95 11.23
C ARG A 183 9.64 1.28 11.47
N LEU A 184 9.55 -0.05 11.39
CA LEU A 184 8.29 -0.77 11.53
C LEU A 184 7.71 -0.56 12.93
N LEU A 185 6.48 -0.06 13.00
CA LEU A 185 5.74 0.20 14.24
C LEU A 185 4.55 -0.74 14.41
N THR A 186 3.86 -1.06 13.32
CA THR A 186 2.61 -1.83 13.34
C THR A 186 2.52 -2.80 12.18
N ILE A 187 1.88 -3.95 12.41
CA ILE A 187 1.52 -4.92 11.37
C ILE A 187 0.02 -5.13 11.48
N GLN A 188 -0.69 -5.07 10.35
CA GLN A 188 -2.14 -5.18 10.29
C GLN A 188 -2.52 -6.35 9.39
N ASN A 189 -3.52 -7.12 9.81
CA ASN A 189 -4.14 -8.14 9.00
C ASN A 189 -5.24 -7.51 8.15
N GLU A 190 -5.14 -7.62 6.83
CA GLU A 190 -6.17 -7.19 5.90
C GLU A 190 -6.82 -8.34 5.13
N ALA A 191 -6.58 -9.59 5.53
CA ALA A 191 -7.28 -10.71 4.93
C ALA A 191 -8.78 -10.62 5.21
N ASN A 192 -9.58 -10.80 4.16
CA ASN A 192 -11.01 -10.66 4.21
C ASN A 192 -11.66 -11.91 4.83
N ALA A 193 -12.06 -11.77 6.09
CA ALA A 193 -12.68 -12.85 6.85
C ALA A 193 -14.05 -13.30 6.30
N LEU A 194 -14.68 -12.57 5.38
CA LEU A 194 -16.00 -12.90 4.83
C LEU A 194 -15.91 -13.56 3.45
N ARG A 195 -14.78 -13.44 2.75
CA ARG A 195 -14.55 -14.14 1.49
C ARG A 195 -14.40 -15.65 1.73
N ASP A 196 -14.76 -16.46 0.73
CA ASP A 196 -14.65 -17.93 0.72
C ASP A 196 -15.37 -18.67 1.87
N GLY A 197 -16.59 -18.26 2.18
CA GLY A 197 -17.46 -18.96 3.15
C GLY A 197 -17.17 -18.64 4.61
N GLY A 198 -16.29 -17.67 4.88
CA GLY A 198 -15.99 -17.16 6.21
C GLY A 198 -14.73 -17.78 6.83
N THR A 199 -13.86 -16.93 7.37
CA THR A 199 -12.69 -17.31 8.15
C THR A 199 -12.86 -16.83 9.59
N SER A 200 -12.88 -17.76 10.54
CA SER A 200 -12.96 -17.39 11.97
C SER A 200 -11.67 -16.69 12.42
N ILE A 201 -11.75 -15.92 13.50
CA ILE A 201 -10.56 -15.28 14.11
C ILE A 201 -9.48 -16.32 14.44
N ALA A 202 -9.87 -17.50 14.96
CA ALA A 202 -8.94 -18.58 15.28
C ALA A 202 -8.26 -19.15 14.03
N ALA A 203 -9.00 -19.33 12.93
CA ALA A 203 -8.44 -19.80 11.67
C ALA A 203 -7.51 -18.75 11.04
N MET A 204 -7.84 -17.46 11.16
CA MET A 204 -7.00 -16.37 10.68
C MET A 204 -5.69 -16.29 11.47
N HIS A 205 -5.77 -16.35 12.80
CA HIS A 205 -4.59 -16.43 13.66
C HIS A 205 -3.69 -17.62 13.31
N GLU A 206 -4.28 -18.80 13.09
CA GLU A 206 -3.53 -19.99 12.67
C GLU A 206 -2.88 -19.83 11.29
N ALA A 207 -3.52 -19.11 10.35
CA ALA A 207 -2.92 -18.81 9.05
C ALA A 207 -1.63 -17.99 9.18
N PHE A 208 -1.65 -16.94 9.99
CA PHE A 208 -0.45 -16.14 10.30
C PHE A 208 0.63 -16.97 11.01
N ARG A 209 0.24 -17.82 11.97
CA ARG A 209 1.19 -18.71 12.65
C ARG A 209 1.88 -19.69 11.72
N LYS A 210 1.14 -20.27 10.77
CA LYS A 210 1.68 -21.23 9.81
C LYS A 210 2.72 -20.63 8.88
N VAL A 211 2.59 -19.35 8.56
CA VAL A 211 3.56 -18.66 7.71
C VAL A 211 4.71 -18.06 8.51
N GLY A 212 4.69 -18.11 9.85
CA GLY A 212 5.85 -17.81 10.71
C GLY A 212 5.67 -16.71 11.74
N PHE A 213 4.53 -16.01 11.77
CA PHE A 213 4.26 -14.99 12.80
C PHE A 213 4.01 -15.64 14.17
N GLN A 214 4.59 -15.08 15.24
CA GLN A 214 4.49 -15.62 16.60
C GLN A 214 3.65 -14.78 17.54
#